data_AF-A0AB35UMN3-F1
#
_entry.id   AF-A0AB35UMN3-F1
#
_cell.length_a   1.000
_cell.length_b   1.000
_cell.length_c   1.000
_cell.angle_alpha   90.00
_cell.angle_beta   90.00
_cell.angle_gamma   90.00
#
_symmetry.space_group_name_H-M   'P 1'
#
loop_
_entity.id
_entity.type
_entity.pdbx_description
1 polymer ?
#
loop_
_entity_poly.entity_id
_entity_poly.type
_entity_poly.pdbx_seq_one_letter_code
_entity_poly.pdbx_strand_id
1 'polypeptide(L)'
;MSCFEKSQQLQKLKKIEAQIKDLRSVQDFLEAEIKELNTSKQSVIEERRKNDTFIHAELRPQINELRANLSNYKLALNQHKAKEMIDSFSDVLVKQLETTEAEESTVFQFDLKKRFKDIFLDKLTADLKILLEYCNYKHYANMFFDMDEYDVVVNGHYKKSQGKGFRAFLNTVLAIAIQNCLDEYN
;
A
#
# COMPACT_ATOMS: atom_id res chain seq x y z
N MET A 1 -58.36 73.24 -77.18
CA MET A 1 -57.58 72.21 -76.43
C MET A 1 -58.43 71.74 -75.25
N SER A 2 -59.60 71.19 -75.53
CA SER A 2 -59.96 69.84 -76.02
C SER A 2 -60.19 68.90 -74.83
N CYS A 3 -61.46 68.75 -74.46
CA CYS A 3 -61.94 67.83 -73.42
C CYS A 3 -61.38 66.40 -73.54
N PHE A 4 -60.92 66.02 -74.73
CA PHE A 4 -60.28 64.75 -75.02
C PHE A 4 -58.92 64.57 -74.31
N GLU A 5 -58.09 65.62 -74.22
CA GLU A 5 -56.81 65.55 -73.51
C GLU A 5 -57.03 65.49 -71.99
N LYS A 6 -58.03 66.23 -71.48
CA LYS A 6 -58.44 66.18 -70.08
C LYS A 6 -59.01 64.80 -69.70
N SER A 7 -59.78 64.15 -70.57
CA SER A 7 -60.33 62.82 -70.30
C SER A 7 -59.25 61.72 -70.32
N GLN A 8 -58.27 61.80 -71.22
CA GLN A 8 -57.11 60.90 -71.21
C GLN A 8 -56.24 61.08 -69.95
N GLN A 9 -56.01 62.32 -69.50
CA GLN A 9 -55.29 62.56 -68.25
C GLN A 9 -56.04 61.99 -67.05
N LEU A 10 -57.37 62.14 -67.02
CA LEU A 10 -58.21 61.57 -65.95
C LEU A 10 -58.13 60.04 -65.90
N GLN A 11 -58.10 59.36 -67.05
CA GLN A 11 -57.94 57.90 -67.10
C GLN A 11 -56.56 57.44 -66.60
N LYS A 12 -55.49 58.17 -66.97
CA LYS A 12 -54.13 57.88 -66.47
C LYS A 12 -54.03 58.05 -64.95
N LEU A 13 -54.65 59.10 -64.40
CA LEU A 13 -54.69 59.34 -62.96
C LEU A 13 -55.42 58.21 -62.22
N LYS A 14 -56.59 57.75 -62.72
CA LYS A 14 -57.30 56.61 -62.14
C LYS A 14 -56.48 55.31 -62.17
N LYS A 15 -55.71 55.08 -63.23
CA LYS A 15 -54.81 53.91 -63.33
C LYS A 15 -53.68 53.97 -62.31
N ILE A 16 -53.07 55.16 -62.14
CA ILE A 16 -52.02 55.38 -61.14
C ILE A 16 -52.58 55.24 -59.72
N GLU A 17 -53.79 55.76 -59.46
CA GLU A 17 -54.45 55.63 -58.16
C GLU A 17 -54.75 54.16 -57.81
N ALA A 18 -55.23 53.37 -58.77
CA ALA A 18 -55.40 51.93 -58.61
C ALA A 18 -54.07 51.22 -58.32
N GLN A 19 -53.00 51.54 -59.07
CA GLN A 19 -51.67 50.97 -58.86
C GLN A 19 -51.10 51.32 -57.48
N ILE A 20 -51.31 52.55 -56.99
CA ILE A 20 -50.88 52.96 -55.65
C ILE A 20 -51.65 52.18 -54.57
N LYS A 21 -52.95 51.96 -54.76
CA LYS A 21 -53.77 51.16 -53.83
C LYS A 21 -53.29 49.71 -53.79
N ASP A 22 -53.01 49.11 -54.94
CA ASP A 22 -52.49 47.75 -55.03
C ASP A 22 -51.12 47.64 -54.36
N LEU A 23 -50.20 48.59 -54.61
CA LEU A 23 -48.89 48.61 -53.97
C LEU A 23 -48.97 48.77 -52.45
N ARG A 24 -49.91 49.59 -51.94
CA ARG A 24 -50.15 49.70 -50.50
C ARG A 24 -50.65 48.39 -49.90
N SER A 25 -51.56 47.69 -50.58
CA SER A 25 -52.05 46.39 -50.11
C SER A 25 -50.93 45.33 -50.06
N VAL A 26 -50.02 45.36 -51.02
CA VAL A 26 -48.83 44.49 -51.05
C VAL A 26 -47.86 44.87 -49.94
N GLN A 27 -47.67 46.16 -49.68
CA GLN A 27 -46.83 46.63 -48.59
C GLN A 27 -47.37 46.18 -47.22
N ASP A 28 -48.68 46.33 -46.98
CA ASP A 28 -49.31 45.89 -45.74
C ASP A 28 -49.19 44.37 -45.54
N PHE A 29 -49.34 43.59 -46.62
CA PHE A 29 -49.16 42.14 -46.60
C PHE A 29 -47.71 41.76 -46.24
N LEU A 30 -46.73 42.39 -46.90
CA LEU A 30 -45.31 42.14 -46.63
C LEU A 30 -44.93 42.57 -45.20
N GLU A 31 -45.47 43.67 -44.68
CA GLU A 31 -45.24 44.08 -43.29
C GLU A 31 -45.82 43.08 -42.28
N ALA A 32 -46.98 42.47 -42.58
CA ALA A 32 -47.54 41.41 -41.75
C ALA A 32 -46.66 40.15 -41.79
N GLU A 33 -46.20 39.73 -42.97
CA GLU A 33 -45.34 38.57 -43.15
C GLU A 33 -43.96 38.77 -42.47
N ILE A 34 -43.38 39.98 -42.56
CA ILE A 34 -42.15 40.33 -41.84
C ILE A 34 -42.36 40.22 -40.33
N LYS A 35 -43.51 40.66 -39.80
CA LYS A 35 -43.80 40.54 -38.36
C LYS A 35 -43.90 39.07 -37.94
N GLU A 36 -44.60 38.25 -38.70
CA GLU A 36 -44.73 36.81 -38.44
C GLU A 36 -43.39 36.06 -38.52
N LEU A 37 -42.57 36.37 -39.53
CA LEU A 37 -41.24 35.80 -39.64
C LEU A 37 -40.34 36.23 -38.48
N ASN A 38 -40.47 37.46 -37.99
CA ASN A 38 -39.71 37.92 -36.84
C ASN A 38 -40.13 37.26 -35.53
N THR A 39 -41.43 37.02 -35.31
CA THR A 39 -41.90 36.29 -34.12
C THR A 39 -41.46 34.84 -34.16
N SER A 40 -41.53 34.18 -35.33
CA SER A 40 -41.00 32.83 -35.52
C SER A 40 -39.48 32.76 -35.30
N LYS A 41 -38.74 33.75 -35.81
CA LYS A 41 -37.30 33.85 -35.54
C LYS A 41 -37.00 34.00 -34.05
N GLN A 42 -37.77 34.80 -33.32
CA GLN A 42 -37.60 34.99 -31.89
C GLN A 42 -37.86 33.70 -31.11
N SER A 43 -38.93 32.95 -31.42
CA SER A 43 -39.23 31.69 -30.74
C SER A 43 -38.11 30.66 -30.95
N VAL A 44 -37.57 30.53 -32.16
CA VAL A 44 -36.44 29.64 -32.47
C VAL A 44 -35.17 30.07 -31.71
N ILE A 45 -34.91 31.37 -31.57
CA ILE A 45 -33.76 31.86 -30.80
C ILE A 45 -33.93 31.53 -29.30
N GLU A 46 -35.15 31.66 -28.77
CA GLU A 46 -35.43 31.30 -27.37
C GLU A 46 -35.27 29.80 -27.13
N GLU A 47 -35.77 28.96 -28.04
CA GLU A 47 -35.59 27.51 -27.96
C GLU A 47 -34.11 27.13 -28.01
N ARG A 48 -33.36 27.74 -28.93
CA ARG A 48 -31.90 27.55 -29.00
C ARG A 48 -31.23 27.95 -27.68
N ARG A 49 -31.58 29.10 -27.11
CA ARG A 49 -31.03 29.55 -25.83
C ARG A 49 -31.35 28.57 -24.70
N LYS A 50 -32.57 28.05 -24.64
CA LYS A 50 -32.96 27.01 -23.66
C LYS A 50 -32.10 25.76 -23.81
N ASN A 51 -31.92 25.27 -25.04
CA ASN A 51 -31.08 24.11 -25.31
C ASN A 51 -29.61 24.37 -24.95
N ASP A 52 -29.06 25.53 -25.30
CA ASP A 52 -27.70 25.91 -24.94
C ASP A 52 -27.54 25.97 -23.41
N THR A 53 -28.50 26.56 -22.68
CA THR A 53 -28.46 26.59 -21.22
C THR A 53 -28.53 25.19 -20.61
N PHE A 54 -29.36 24.30 -21.13
CA PHE A 54 -29.46 22.91 -20.65
C PHE A 54 -28.15 22.13 -20.89
N ILE A 55 -27.55 22.27 -22.08
CA ILE A 55 -26.27 21.65 -22.41
C ILE A 55 -25.17 22.14 -21.46
N HIS A 56 -25.12 23.45 -21.21
CA HIS A 56 -24.05 24.03 -20.41
C HIS A 56 -24.23 23.83 -18.90
N ALA A 57 -25.46 23.93 -18.40
CA ALA A 57 -25.75 23.86 -16.96
C ALA A 57 -25.85 22.43 -16.45
N GLU A 58 -26.25 21.47 -17.28
CA GLU A 58 -26.59 20.13 -16.82
C GLU A 58 -25.75 19.04 -17.49
N LEU A 59 -25.70 18.99 -18.83
CA LEU A 59 -24.98 17.92 -19.53
C LEU A 59 -23.45 18.04 -19.38
N ARG A 60 -22.88 19.23 -19.51
CA ARG A 60 -21.44 19.45 -19.34
C ARG A 60 -20.91 19.06 -17.95
N PRO A 61 -21.52 19.51 -16.83
CA PRO A 61 -21.03 19.11 -15.52
C PRO A 61 -21.16 17.61 -15.28
N GLN A 62 -22.26 16.97 -15.69
CA GLN A 62 -22.40 15.51 -15.58
C GLN A 62 -21.32 14.75 -16.35
N ILE A 63 -20.98 15.19 -17.57
CA ILE A 63 -19.88 14.59 -18.36
C ILE A 63 -18.53 14.80 -17.65
N ASN A 64 -18.29 15.96 -17.08
CA ASN A 64 -17.05 16.25 -16.37
C ASN A 64 -16.93 15.41 -15.08
N GLU A 65 -18.02 15.27 -14.34
CA GLU A 65 -18.10 14.41 -13.15
C GLU A 65 -17.85 12.94 -13.51
N LEU A 66 -18.51 12.43 -14.56
CA LEU A 66 -18.28 11.07 -15.05
C LEU A 66 -16.83 10.85 -15.47
N ARG A 67 -16.21 11.82 -16.15
CA ARG A 67 -14.78 11.77 -16.52
C ARG A 67 -13.87 11.75 -15.30
N ALA A 68 -14.17 12.57 -14.28
CA ALA A 68 -13.42 12.60 -13.03
C ALA A 68 -13.54 11.25 -12.29
N ASN A 69 -14.75 10.72 -12.17
CA ASN A 69 -15.02 9.41 -11.56
C ASN A 69 -14.31 8.28 -12.29
N LEU A 70 -14.31 8.29 -13.63
CA LEU A 70 -13.59 7.31 -14.44
C LEU A 70 -12.07 7.41 -14.24
N SER A 71 -11.52 8.62 -14.14
CA SER A 71 -10.10 8.83 -13.82
C SER A 71 -9.75 8.27 -12.44
N ASN A 72 -10.56 8.55 -11.43
CA ASN A 72 -10.39 8.04 -10.07
C ASN A 72 -10.46 6.52 -10.02
N TYR A 73 -11.42 5.92 -10.73
CA TYR A 73 -11.54 4.47 -10.83
C TYR A 73 -10.31 3.83 -11.50
N LYS A 74 -9.80 4.44 -12.57
CA LYS A 74 -8.55 3.97 -13.22
C LYS A 74 -7.36 4.04 -12.28
N LEU A 75 -7.23 5.11 -11.50
CA LEU A 75 -6.17 5.25 -10.50
C LEU A 75 -6.27 4.15 -9.43
N ALA A 76 -7.46 3.95 -8.86
CA ALA A 76 -7.70 2.91 -7.86
C ALA A 76 -7.42 1.50 -8.40
N LEU A 77 -7.82 1.22 -9.65
CA LEU A 77 -7.52 -0.05 -10.31
C LEU A 77 -6.01 -0.27 -10.48
N ASN A 78 -5.27 0.76 -10.88
CA ASN A 78 -3.83 0.66 -11.02
C ASN A 78 -3.14 0.43 -9.67
N GLN A 79 -3.62 1.09 -8.61
CA GLN A 79 -3.14 0.86 -7.24
C GLN A 79 -3.42 -0.58 -6.79
N HIS A 80 -4.61 -1.11 -7.08
CA HIS A 80 -4.94 -2.50 -6.77
C HIS A 80 -4.01 -3.49 -7.49
N LYS A 81 -3.78 -3.29 -8.79
CA LYS A 81 -2.85 -4.13 -9.56
C LYS A 81 -1.42 -4.06 -9.04
N ALA A 82 -0.97 -2.87 -8.64
CA ALA A 82 0.35 -2.70 -8.03
C ALA A 82 0.45 -3.44 -6.70
N LYS A 83 -0.62 -3.42 -5.89
CA LYS A 83 -0.68 -4.18 -4.64
C LYS A 83 -0.63 -5.69 -4.89
N GLU A 84 -1.46 -6.21 -5.80
CA GLU A 84 -1.44 -7.65 -6.15
C GLU A 84 -0.06 -8.10 -6.64
N MET A 85 0.60 -7.26 -7.44
CA MET A 85 1.97 -7.52 -7.88
C MET A 85 2.94 -7.59 -6.69
N ILE A 86 2.89 -6.63 -5.76
CA ILE A 86 3.72 -6.62 -4.55
C ILE A 86 3.45 -7.87 -3.70
N ASP A 87 2.18 -8.23 -3.49
CA ASP A 87 1.81 -9.41 -2.71
C ASP A 87 2.37 -10.69 -3.37
N SER A 88 2.23 -10.83 -4.69
CA SER A 88 2.82 -11.97 -5.42
C SER A 88 4.35 -12.03 -5.33
N PHE A 89 5.03 -10.88 -5.37
CA PHE A 89 6.49 -10.83 -5.21
C PHE A 89 6.91 -11.16 -3.78
N SER A 90 6.16 -10.68 -2.78
CA SER A 90 6.37 -11.03 -1.38
C SER A 90 6.28 -12.53 -1.16
N ASP A 91 5.25 -13.19 -1.70
CA ASP A 91 5.09 -14.64 -1.61
C ASP A 91 6.24 -15.41 -2.26
N VAL A 92 6.75 -14.93 -3.40
CA VAL A 92 7.93 -15.53 -4.05
C VAL A 92 9.18 -15.37 -3.19
N LEU A 93 9.42 -14.18 -2.63
CA LEU A 93 10.58 -13.92 -1.78
C LEU A 93 10.54 -14.74 -0.50
N VAL A 94 9.38 -14.87 0.15
CA VAL A 94 9.21 -15.70 1.34
C VAL A 94 9.53 -17.17 1.02
N LYS A 95 8.99 -17.71 -0.08
CA LYS A 95 9.30 -19.09 -0.51
C LYS A 95 10.79 -19.29 -0.81
N GLN A 96 11.43 -18.30 -1.42
CA GLN A 96 12.87 -18.35 -1.69
C GLN A 96 13.68 -18.34 -0.40
N LEU A 97 13.34 -17.49 0.56
CA LEU A 97 13.97 -17.48 1.88
C LEU A 97 13.81 -18.83 2.60
N GLU A 98 12.59 -19.39 2.64
CA GLU A 98 12.35 -20.71 3.23
C GLU A 98 13.20 -21.81 2.56
N THR A 99 13.36 -21.74 1.24
CA THR A 99 14.19 -22.68 0.48
C THR A 99 15.67 -22.51 0.82
N THR A 100 16.16 -21.27 0.85
CA THR A 100 17.56 -20.97 1.21
C THR A 100 17.87 -21.33 2.66
N GLU A 101 16.98 -21.03 3.62
CA GLU A 101 17.14 -21.45 5.01
C GLU A 101 17.13 -22.98 5.16
N ALA A 102 16.27 -23.68 4.40
CA ALA A 102 16.28 -25.14 4.37
C ALA A 102 17.58 -25.70 3.78
N GLU A 103 18.11 -25.11 2.71
CA GLU A 103 19.40 -25.48 2.12
C GLU A 103 20.57 -25.17 3.07
N GLU A 104 20.61 -24.00 3.69
CA GLU A 104 21.62 -23.61 4.68
C GLU A 104 21.57 -24.48 5.95
N SER A 105 20.39 -24.92 6.39
CA SER A 105 20.25 -25.83 7.53
C SER A 105 20.92 -27.19 7.33
N THR A 106 21.18 -27.59 6.08
CA THR A 106 21.94 -28.82 5.76
C THR A 106 23.46 -28.62 5.80
N VAL A 107 23.93 -27.37 5.74
CA VAL A 107 25.35 -27.02 5.72
C VAL A 107 25.75 -26.43 7.08
N PHE A 108 26.14 -27.32 7.99
CA PHE A 108 26.93 -27.03 9.20
C PHE A 108 26.17 -26.58 10.47
N GLN A 109 25.43 -27.50 11.12
CA GLN A 109 25.17 -27.41 12.56
C GLN A 109 26.48 -27.56 13.36
N PHE A 110 27.20 -26.47 13.57
CA PHE A 110 28.28 -26.43 14.56
C PHE A 110 27.65 -26.34 15.96
N ASP A 111 27.25 -27.49 16.51
CA ASP A 111 26.78 -27.61 17.90
C ASP A 111 27.95 -27.35 18.86
N LEU A 112 28.23 -26.07 19.13
CA LEU A 112 29.19 -25.59 20.13
C LEU A 112 29.02 -26.32 21.46
N LYS A 113 27.76 -26.57 21.87
CA LYS A 113 27.44 -27.27 23.12
C LYS A 113 27.88 -28.74 23.12
N LYS A 114 27.71 -29.46 22.01
CA LYS A 114 28.14 -30.86 21.89
C LYS A 114 29.67 -30.94 21.85
N ARG A 115 30.32 -30.11 21.04
CA ARG A 115 31.79 -30.06 20.96
C ARG A 115 32.44 -29.66 22.29
N PHE A 116 31.84 -28.71 23.00
CA PHE A 116 32.30 -28.32 24.34
C PHE A 116 32.11 -29.47 25.34
N LYS A 117 30.98 -30.18 25.29
CA LYS A 117 30.77 -31.37 26.12
C LYS A 117 31.81 -32.46 25.84
N ASP A 118 32.05 -32.78 24.57
CA ASP A 118 32.94 -33.88 24.18
C ASP A 118 34.41 -33.62 24.53
N ILE A 119 34.84 -32.35 24.60
CA ILE A 119 36.25 -32.00 24.78
C ILE A 119 36.53 -31.48 26.20
N PHE A 120 35.65 -30.65 26.75
CA PHE A 120 35.90 -29.90 27.97
C PHE A 120 35.34 -30.59 29.23
N LEU A 121 34.22 -31.33 29.11
CA LEU A 121 33.54 -31.89 30.28
C LEU A 121 34.36 -33.01 30.95
N ASP A 122 34.94 -33.90 30.15
CA ASP A 122 35.73 -35.02 30.67
C ASP A 122 36.99 -34.53 31.38
N LYS A 123 37.66 -33.53 30.80
CA LYS A 123 38.83 -32.88 31.40
C LYS A 123 38.49 -32.14 32.68
N LEU A 124 37.45 -31.30 32.64
CA LEU A 124 37.00 -30.54 33.80
C LEU A 124 36.64 -31.47 34.96
N THR A 125 35.98 -32.60 34.67
CA THR A 125 35.61 -33.59 35.68
C THR A 125 36.84 -34.31 36.25
N ALA A 126 37.85 -34.60 35.41
CA ALA A 126 39.11 -35.19 35.86
C ALA A 126 39.91 -34.24 36.77
N ASP A 127 40.05 -32.97 36.39
CA ASP A 127 40.75 -31.96 37.20
C ASP A 127 40.04 -31.70 38.54
N LEU A 128 38.71 -31.62 38.51
CA LEU A 128 37.92 -31.47 39.73
C LEU A 128 38.11 -32.65 40.67
N LYS A 129 38.17 -33.88 40.14
CA LYS A 129 38.45 -35.07 40.94
C LYS A 129 39.83 -35.00 41.61
N ILE A 130 40.87 -34.63 40.85
CA ILE A 130 42.24 -34.50 41.38
C ILE A 130 42.29 -33.45 42.50
N LEU A 131 41.67 -32.29 42.29
CA LEU A 131 41.65 -31.22 43.29
C LEU A 131 40.88 -31.62 44.56
N LEU A 132 39.76 -32.33 44.42
CA LEU A 132 38.98 -32.80 45.58
C LEU A 132 39.69 -33.90 46.37
N GLU A 133 40.43 -34.78 45.70
CA GLU A 133 41.31 -35.77 46.34
C GLU A 133 42.46 -35.08 47.08
N TYR A 134 43.12 -34.09 46.46
CA TYR A 134 44.22 -33.34 47.07
C TYR A 134 43.78 -32.55 48.31
N CYS A 135 42.57 -32.00 48.28
CA CYS A 135 41.99 -31.26 49.40
C CYS A 135 41.38 -32.16 50.50
N ASN A 136 41.46 -33.50 50.36
CA ASN A 136 40.92 -34.48 51.29
C ASN A 136 39.45 -34.20 51.69
N TYR A 137 38.59 -34.06 50.67
CA TYR A 137 37.16 -33.80 50.91
C TYR A 137 36.53 -34.95 51.71
N LYS A 138 35.97 -34.64 52.89
CA LYS A 138 35.42 -35.66 53.81
C LYS A 138 34.31 -36.47 53.14
N HIS A 139 34.45 -37.80 53.19
CA HIS A 139 33.50 -38.78 52.63
C HIS A 139 33.28 -38.65 51.11
N TYR A 140 34.32 -38.34 50.34
CA TYR A 140 34.23 -38.34 48.88
C TYR A 140 33.91 -39.75 48.32
N ALA A 141 32.84 -39.87 47.52
CA ALA A 141 32.43 -41.10 46.87
C ALA A 141 32.31 -40.95 45.35
N ASN A 142 31.65 -39.89 44.86
CA ASN A 142 31.55 -39.60 43.43
C ASN A 142 31.28 -38.12 43.17
N MET A 143 31.73 -37.61 42.04
CA MET A 143 31.53 -36.21 41.64
C MET A 143 31.43 -36.08 40.12
N PHE A 144 30.52 -35.23 39.66
CA PHE A 144 30.36 -34.87 38.25
C PHE A 144 29.95 -33.40 38.11
N PHE A 145 30.24 -32.83 36.95
CA PHE A 145 29.78 -31.49 36.58
C PHE A 145 28.46 -31.59 35.82
N ASP A 146 27.43 -30.95 36.35
CA ASP A 146 26.12 -30.85 35.71
C ASP A 146 26.12 -29.69 34.72
N MET A 147 25.99 -30.02 33.43
CA MET A 147 25.99 -29.05 32.33
C MET A 147 24.66 -28.31 32.16
N ASP A 148 23.57 -28.84 32.71
CA ASP A 148 22.25 -28.21 32.63
C ASP A 148 22.10 -27.13 33.71
N GLU A 149 22.60 -27.41 34.92
CA GLU A 149 22.62 -26.45 36.03
C GLU A 149 23.92 -25.62 36.12
N TYR A 150 24.93 -25.94 35.32
CA TYR A 150 26.30 -25.37 35.38
C TYR A 150 26.90 -25.45 36.80
N ASP A 151 26.69 -26.58 37.49
CA ASP A 151 27.10 -26.75 38.89
C ASP A 151 27.80 -28.08 39.16
N VAL A 152 28.60 -28.14 40.22
CA VAL A 152 29.27 -29.38 40.64
C VAL A 152 28.38 -30.14 41.60
N VAL A 153 28.10 -31.41 41.30
CA VAL A 153 27.39 -32.33 42.18
C VAL A 153 28.41 -33.24 42.85
N VAL A 154 28.46 -33.22 44.18
CA VAL A 154 29.34 -34.09 44.98
C VAL A 154 28.47 -35.03 45.80
N ASN A 155 28.70 -36.33 45.68
CA ASN A 155 27.95 -37.38 46.37
C ASN A 155 26.42 -37.29 46.18
N GLY A 156 25.97 -36.87 44.99
CA GLY A 156 24.54 -36.70 44.70
C GLY A 156 23.89 -35.46 45.32
N HIS A 157 24.66 -34.59 45.97
CA HIS A 157 24.17 -33.33 46.53
C HIS A 157 24.66 -32.12 45.73
N TYR A 158 23.71 -31.27 45.31
CA TYR A 158 24.01 -29.97 44.70
C TYR A 158 24.66 -29.02 45.70
N LYS A 159 25.56 -28.14 45.25
CA LYS A 159 26.21 -27.15 46.14
C LYS A 159 25.20 -26.31 46.90
N LYS A 160 24.07 -25.94 46.27
CA LYS A 160 22.99 -25.15 46.88
C LYS A 160 22.42 -25.79 48.16
N SER A 161 22.47 -27.12 48.27
CA SER A 161 21.99 -27.86 49.45
C SER A 161 22.99 -27.87 50.62
N GLN A 162 24.22 -27.38 50.41
CA GLN A 162 25.29 -27.38 51.39
C GLN A 162 25.46 -26.00 52.06
N GLY A 163 26.06 -25.99 53.25
CA GLY A 163 26.32 -24.76 54.02
C GLY A 163 27.20 -23.75 53.26
N LYS A 164 27.07 -22.46 53.61
CA LYS A 164 27.76 -21.35 52.91
C LYS A 164 29.28 -21.55 52.77
N GLY A 165 29.94 -22.17 53.75
CA GLY A 165 31.37 -22.49 53.70
C GLY A 165 31.73 -23.56 52.66
N PHE A 166 30.95 -24.64 52.59
CA PHE A 166 31.14 -25.70 51.58
C PHE A 166 30.90 -25.19 50.16
N ARG A 167 29.92 -24.29 49.99
CA ARG A 167 29.66 -23.62 48.71
C ARG A 167 30.84 -22.77 48.25
N ALA A 168 31.41 -21.97 49.15
CA ALA A 168 32.58 -21.14 48.84
C ALA A 168 33.77 -22.01 48.41
N PHE A 169 34.06 -23.07 49.17
CA PHE A 169 35.12 -24.02 48.86
C PHE A 169 34.95 -24.67 47.48
N LEU A 170 33.78 -25.24 47.19
CA LEU A 170 33.52 -25.90 45.90
C LEU A 170 33.54 -24.93 44.72
N ASN A 171 33.19 -23.65 44.92
CA ASN A 171 33.32 -22.63 43.90
C ASN A 171 34.78 -22.25 43.63
N THR A 172 35.62 -22.19 44.66
CA THR A 172 37.06 -21.97 44.50
C THR A 172 37.71 -23.13 43.77
N VAL A 173 37.38 -24.37 44.13
CA VAL A 173 37.87 -25.58 43.43
C VAL A 173 37.42 -25.59 41.96
N LEU A 174 36.17 -25.21 41.69
CA LEU A 174 35.67 -25.08 40.32
C LEU A 174 36.41 -23.99 39.52
N ALA A 175 36.68 -22.83 40.11
CA ALA A 175 37.41 -21.77 39.44
C ALA A 175 38.84 -22.21 39.07
N ILE A 176 39.53 -22.93 39.97
CA ILE A 176 40.87 -23.47 39.72
C ILE A 176 40.82 -24.55 38.62
N ALA A 177 39.82 -25.45 38.65
CA ALA A 177 39.67 -26.46 37.61
C ALA A 177 39.41 -25.86 36.23
N ILE A 178 38.56 -24.83 36.13
CA ILE A 178 38.33 -24.11 34.88
C ILE A 178 39.61 -23.42 34.39
N GLN A 179 40.36 -22.80 35.30
CA GLN A 179 41.65 -22.18 34.95
C GLN A 179 42.63 -23.21 34.40
N ASN A 180 42.83 -24.34 35.09
CA ASN A 180 43.73 -25.41 34.63
C ASN A 180 43.30 -25.96 33.26
N CYS A 181 42.00 -26.20 33.09
CA CYS A 181 41.45 -26.64 31.81
C CYS A 181 41.73 -25.63 30.69
N LEU A 182 41.68 -24.32 30.94
CA LEU A 182 41.95 -23.28 29.93
C LEU A 182 43.45 -23.09 29.66
N ASP A 183 44.29 -23.19 30.69
CA ASP A 183 45.75 -23.06 30.57
C ASP A 183 46.35 -24.20 29.72
N GLU A 184 45.71 -25.38 29.66
CA GLU A 184 46.12 -26.47 28.76
C GLU A 184 45.84 -26.21 27.26
N TYR A 185 44.98 -25.25 26.92
CA TYR A 185 44.63 -24.91 25.53
C TYR A 185 45.24 -23.58 25.04
N ASN A 186 46.08 -22.94 25.87
CA ASN A 186 46.96 -21.83 25.46
C ASN A 186 48.28 -22.36 24.89
#